data_AF-A0A285QDH2-F1
#
_entry.id   AF-A0A285QDH2-F1
#
_cell.length_a   1.000
_cell.length_b   1.000
_cell.length_c   1.000
_cell.angle_alpha   90.00
_cell.angle_beta   90.00
_cell.angle_gamma   90.00
#
_symmetry.space_group_name_H-M   'P 1'
#
loop_
_entity.id
_entity.type
_entity.pdbx_description
1 polymer ?
#
loop_
_entity_poly.entity_id
_entity_poly.type
_entity_poly.pdbx_seq_one_letter_code
_entity_poly.pdbx_strand_id
1 'polypeptide(L)'
;MLLLLAALHASAAMLGTLAGALMRPLLADGARALLLGIALVAAGGGALLPQGRPALPRHPLSAALLLAGLALTDRAAFITFALAASSATPWLTGIGAAAGSIAASAVALSDPVVAARLPQVRQIAGTILLGAGIVVALGAVRLI
;
A
#
# COMPACT_ATOMS: atom_id res chain seq x y z
N MET A 1 -1.31 11.14 -17.69
CA MET A 1 -0.82 9.83 -17.20
C MET A 1 -0.66 9.78 -15.68
N LEU A 2 -0.05 10.77 -15.02
CA LEU A 2 0.11 10.76 -13.55
C LEU A 2 -1.19 10.96 -12.75
N LEU A 3 -2.13 11.80 -13.23
CA LEU A 3 -3.47 11.89 -12.61
C LEU A 3 -4.25 10.56 -12.70
N LEU A 4 -4.10 9.84 -13.81
CA LEU A 4 -4.66 8.49 -13.97
C LEU A 4 -4.02 7.52 -12.96
N LEU A 5 -2.70 7.59 -12.76
CA LEU A 5 -2.01 6.79 -11.75
C LEU A 5 -2.47 7.10 -10.33
N ALA A 6 -2.59 8.38 -9.96
CA ALA A 6 -3.09 8.79 -8.65
C ALA A 6 -4.53 8.30 -8.43
N ALA A 7 -5.39 8.43 -9.44
CA ALA A 7 -6.76 7.92 -9.39
C ALA A 7 -6.81 6.39 -9.26
N LEU A 8 -5.95 5.65 -9.97
CA LEU A 8 -5.85 4.20 -9.89
C LEU A 8 -5.34 3.71 -8.52
N HIS A 9 -4.38 4.41 -7.91
CA HIS A 9 -3.92 4.07 -6.56
C HIS A 9 -4.96 4.42 -5.49
N ALA A 10 -5.66 5.55 -5.63
CA ALA A 10 -6.75 5.92 -4.75
C ALA A 10 -7.92 4.90 -4.83
N SER A 11 -8.29 4.45 -6.03
CA SER A 11 -9.33 3.44 -6.20
C SER A 11 -8.89 2.07 -5.67
N ALA A 12 -7.63 1.66 -5.89
CA ALA A 12 -7.07 0.44 -5.30
C ALA A 12 -7.08 0.48 -3.76
N ALA A 13 -6.75 1.63 -3.15
CA ALA A 13 -6.82 1.82 -1.70
C ALA A 13 -8.26 1.71 -1.17
N MET A 14 -9.24 2.27 -1.88
CA MET A 14 -10.66 2.14 -1.52
C MET A 14 -11.16 0.71 -1.65
N LEU A 15 -10.78 0.00 -2.72
CA LEU A 15 -11.09 -1.41 -2.90
C LEU A 15 -10.47 -2.27 -1.79
N GLY A 16 -9.20 -2.03 -1.46
CA GLY A 16 -8.53 -2.69 -0.34
C GLY A 16 -9.25 -2.43 0.98
N THR A 17 -9.66 -1.19 1.22
CA THR A 17 -10.46 -0.81 2.40
C THR A 17 -11.77 -1.55 2.49
N LEU A 18 -12.53 -1.60 1.39
CA LEU A 18 -13.81 -2.29 1.31
C LEU A 18 -13.64 -3.78 1.57
N ALA A 19 -12.67 -4.41 0.91
CA ALA A 19 -12.33 -5.82 1.12
C ALA A 19 -11.94 -6.10 2.58
N GLY A 20 -11.14 -5.22 3.19
CA GLY A 20 -10.70 -5.37 4.58
C GLY A 20 -11.86 -5.25 5.57
N ALA A 21 -12.73 -4.25 5.35
CA ALA A 21 -13.94 -4.05 6.16
C ALA A 21 -14.89 -5.25 6.10
N LEU A 22 -15.08 -5.83 4.90
CA LEU A 22 -15.91 -7.02 4.70
C LEU A 22 -15.30 -8.28 5.32
N MET A 23 -13.96 -8.38 5.33
CA MET A 23 -13.26 -9.54 5.89
C MET A 23 -13.15 -9.48 7.43
N ARG A 24 -13.18 -8.28 8.02
CA ARG A 24 -13.07 -8.07 9.47
C ARG A 24 -13.95 -9.04 10.31
N PRO A 25 -15.27 -9.16 10.11
CA PRO A 25 -16.11 -10.04 10.93
C PRO A 25 -15.79 -11.53 10.77
N LEU A 26 -15.10 -11.92 9.69
CA LEU A 26 -14.71 -13.31 9.42
C LEU A 26 -13.38 -13.70 10.07
N LEU A 27 -12.61 -12.72 10.54
CA LEU A 27 -11.29 -12.91 11.11
C LEU A 27 -11.32 -12.81 12.63
N ALA A 28 -10.72 -13.79 13.31
CA ALA A 28 -10.42 -13.69 14.74
C ALA A 28 -9.43 -12.54 15.01
N ASP A 29 -9.45 -11.97 16.22
CA ASP A 29 -8.65 -10.79 16.54
C ASP A 29 -7.14 -11.03 16.38
N GLY A 30 -6.65 -12.21 16.79
CA GLY A 30 -5.25 -12.61 16.56
C GLY A 30 -4.89 -12.74 15.07
N ALA A 31 -5.83 -13.22 14.25
CA ALA A 31 -5.63 -13.37 12.80
C ALA A 31 -5.55 -12.01 12.09
N ARG A 32 -6.30 -11.00 12.56
CA ARG A 32 -6.23 -9.62 12.04
C ARG A 32 -4.84 -9.01 12.29
N ALA A 33 -4.33 -9.15 13.52
CA ALA A 33 -3.00 -8.67 13.88
C ALA A 33 -1.90 -9.38 13.08
N LEU A 34 -2.00 -10.70 12.91
CA LEU A 34 -1.06 -11.45 12.09
C LEU A 34 -1.10 -11.02 10.62
N LEU A 35 -2.29 -10.84 10.05
CA LEU A 35 -2.49 -10.37 8.68
C LEU A 35 -1.85 -8.99 8.47
N LEU A 36 -2.03 -8.07 9.42
CA LEU A 36 -1.41 -6.75 9.40
C LEU A 36 0.13 -6.85 9.49
N GLY A 37 0.64 -7.69 10.40
CA GLY A 37 2.08 -7.94 10.52
C GLY A 37 2.69 -8.45 9.21
N ILE A 38 2.06 -9.45 8.58
CA ILE A 38 2.48 -9.99 7.28
C ILE A 38 2.44 -8.92 6.19
N ALA A 39 1.38 -8.11 6.14
CA ALA A 39 1.26 -7.03 5.16
C ALA A 39 2.37 -6.00 5.29
N LEU A 40 2.72 -5.61 6.52
CA LEU A 40 3.80 -4.68 6.81
C LEU A 40 5.18 -5.27 6.46
N VAL A 41 5.43 -6.53 6.79
CA VAL A 41 6.69 -7.22 6.42
C VAL A 41 6.83 -7.35 4.91
N ALA A 42 5.78 -7.79 4.21
CA ALA A 42 5.80 -7.94 2.76
C ALA A 42 5.99 -6.60 2.05
N ALA A 43 5.31 -5.54 2.52
CA ALA A 43 5.46 -4.21 1.96
C ALA A 43 6.83 -3.60 2.27
N GLY A 44 7.32 -3.74 3.50
CA GLY A 44 8.63 -3.25 3.93
C GLY A 44 9.77 -3.94 3.20
N GLY A 45 9.77 -5.28 3.20
CA GLY A 45 10.77 -6.09 2.48
C GLY A 45 10.73 -5.81 0.98
N GLY A 46 9.53 -5.65 0.42
CA GLY A 46 9.38 -5.24 -0.95
C GLY A 46 9.97 -3.84 -1.24
N ALA A 47 9.76 -2.86 -0.36
CA ALA A 47 10.20 -1.47 -0.55
C ALA A 47 11.73 -1.33 -0.61
N LEU A 48 12.44 -2.27 0.03
CA LEU A 48 13.89 -2.39 0.01
C LEU A 48 14.43 -2.96 -1.31
N LEU A 49 13.60 -3.68 -2.07
CA LEU A 49 14.01 -4.23 -3.36
C LEU A 49 14.12 -3.14 -4.44
N PRO A 50 15.10 -3.25 -5.36
CA PRO A 50 15.17 -2.38 -6.54
C PRO A 50 13.88 -2.48 -7.36
N GLN A 51 13.32 -1.32 -7.74
CA GLN A 51 12.16 -1.27 -8.62
C GLN A 51 12.60 -0.86 -10.03
N GLY A 52 12.36 -1.73 -11.00
CA GLY A 52 12.51 -1.41 -12.42
C GLY A 52 11.33 -0.57 -12.91
N ARG A 53 11.57 0.26 -13.93
CA ARG A 53 10.48 0.92 -14.66
C ARG A 53 9.81 -0.12 -15.57
N PRO A 54 8.50 -0.38 -15.43
CA PRO A 54 7.81 -1.30 -16.32
C PRO A 54 7.84 -0.74 -17.76
N ALA A 55 8.11 -1.61 -18.72
CA ALA A 55 8.01 -1.26 -20.13
C ALA A 55 6.52 -1.10 -20.50
N LEU A 56 6.11 0.13 -20.78
CA LEU A 56 4.72 0.41 -21.16
C LEU A 56 4.46 -0.06 -22.60
N PRO A 57 3.37 -0.80 -22.85
CA PRO A 57 2.91 -1.11 -24.19
C PRO A 57 2.70 0.18 -25.02
N ARG A 58 2.95 0.10 -26.34
CA ARG A 58 2.69 1.22 -27.26
C ARG A 58 1.20 1.54 -27.41
N HIS A 59 0.34 0.54 -27.22
CA HIS A 59 -1.10 0.69 -27.37
C HIS A 59 -1.71 1.26 -26.07
N PRO A 60 -2.51 2.35 -26.14
CA PRO A 60 -2.93 3.09 -24.94
C PRO A 60 -3.82 2.26 -24.00
N LEU A 61 -4.66 1.40 -24.55
CA LEU A 61 -5.56 0.55 -23.77
C LEU A 61 -4.80 -0.51 -22.96
N SER A 62 -3.80 -1.17 -23.56
CA SER A 62 -2.98 -2.15 -22.84
C SER A 62 -2.05 -1.50 -21.83
N ALA A 63 -1.56 -0.29 -22.09
CA ALA A 63 -0.85 0.51 -21.10
C ALA A 63 -1.74 0.86 -19.90
N ALA A 64 -2.98 1.28 -20.13
CA ALA A 64 -3.94 1.58 -19.06
C ALA A 64 -4.27 0.34 -18.20
N LEU A 65 -4.48 -0.82 -18.83
CA LEU A 65 -4.72 -2.08 -18.13
C LEU A 65 -3.51 -2.52 -17.30
N LEU A 66 -2.29 -2.39 -17.83
CA LEU A 66 -1.07 -2.70 -17.08
C LEU A 66 -0.93 -1.80 -15.85
N LEU A 67 -1.16 -0.49 -16.01
CA LEU A 67 -1.09 0.46 -14.90
C LEU A 67 -2.17 0.20 -13.84
N ALA A 68 -3.39 -0.18 -14.26
CA ALA A 68 -4.45 -0.57 -13.34
C ALA A 68 -4.08 -1.84 -12.57
N GLY A 69 -3.54 -2.85 -13.23
CA GLY A 69 -3.07 -4.09 -12.59
C GLY A 69 -1.93 -3.85 -11.61
N LEU A 70 -0.98 -2.96 -11.94
CA LEU A 70 0.10 -2.57 -11.03
C LEU A 70 -0.41 -1.81 -9.81
N ALA A 71 -1.40 -0.93 -9.97
CA ALA A 71 -2.01 -0.22 -8.84
C ALA A 71 -2.82 -1.16 -7.94
N LEU A 72 -3.50 -2.17 -8.51
CA LEU A 72 -4.28 -3.15 -7.74
C LEU A 72 -3.40 -4.12 -6.96
N THR A 73 -2.25 -4.49 -7.53
CA THR A 73 -1.26 -5.37 -6.90
C THR A 73 -0.22 -4.58 -6.08
N ASP A 74 -0.44 -3.28 -5.90
CA ASP A 74 0.46 -2.44 -5.13
C ASP A 74 0.42 -2.81 -3.64
N ARG A 75 1.59 -2.74 -3.01
CA ARG A 75 1.79 -3.03 -1.59
C ARG A 75 0.97 -2.10 -0.72
N ALA A 76 0.77 -0.85 -1.15
CA ALA A 76 -0.06 0.11 -0.43
C ALA A 76 -1.53 -0.34 -0.35
N ALA A 77 -2.07 -0.94 -1.42
CA ALA A 77 -3.43 -1.48 -1.41
C ALA A 77 -3.56 -2.67 -0.43
N PHE A 78 -2.54 -3.54 -0.38
CA PHE A 78 -2.50 -4.65 0.57
C PHE A 78 -2.37 -4.20 2.04
N ILE A 79 -1.51 -3.20 2.32
CA ILE A 79 -1.42 -2.58 3.65
C ILE A 79 -2.76 -1.96 4.04
N THR A 80 -3.40 -1.22 3.12
CA THR A 80 -4.69 -0.56 3.37
C THR A 80 -5.78 -1.59 3.67
N PHE A 81 -5.79 -2.71 2.95
CA PHE A 81 -6.65 -3.86 3.23
C PHE A 81 -6.45 -4.41 4.65
N ALA A 82 -5.20 -4.72 5.01
CA ALA A 82 -4.91 -5.31 6.32
C ALA A 82 -5.18 -4.34 7.48
N LEU A 83 -4.91 -3.04 7.27
CA LEU A 83 -5.27 -1.97 8.20
C LEU A 83 -6.78 -1.83 8.36
N ALA A 84 -7.54 -1.84 7.26
CA ALA A 84 -8.99 -1.75 7.31
C ALA A 84 -9.61 -2.97 8.01
N ALA A 85 -9.06 -4.16 7.78
CA ALA A 85 -9.48 -5.39 8.46
C ALA A 85 -9.22 -5.34 9.98
N SER A 86 -8.17 -4.62 10.41
CA SER A 86 -7.75 -4.51 11.81
C SER A 86 -8.31 -3.28 12.53
N SER A 87 -8.87 -2.31 11.80
CA SER A 87 -9.30 -1.02 12.33
C SER A 87 -10.77 -1.04 12.78
N ALA A 88 -11.06 -0.29 13.84
CA ALA A 88 -12.44 0.00 14.26
C ALA A 88 -13.18 0.84 13.21
N THR A 89 -12.46 1.71 12.50
CA THR A 89 -12.98 2.69 11.53
C THR A 89 -12.30 2.52 10.16
N PRO A 90 -12.71 1.53 9.34
CA PRO A 90 -12.05 1.21 8.08
C PRO A 90 -12.12 2.35 7.06
N TRP A 91 -13.17 3.17 7.09
CA TRP A 91 -13.32 4.29 6.14
C TRP A 91 -12.22 5.35 6.29
N LEU A 92 -11.75 5.61 7.52
CA LEU A 92 -10.65 6.53 7.76
C LEU A 92 -9.33 6.03 7.17
N THR A 93 -9.09 4.71 7.22
CA THR A 93 -7.92 4.09 6.57
C THR A 93 -7.96 4.25 5.05
N GLY A 94 -9.13 4.09 4.43
CA GLY A 94 -9.27 4.30 2.99
C GLY A 94 -9.07 5.75 2.57
N ILE A 95 -9.70 6.69 3.28
CA ILE A 95 -9.56 8.14 3.01
C ILE A 95 -8.11 8.58 3.20
N GLY A 96 -7.46 8.15 4.28
CA GLY A 96 -6.06 8.46 4.54
C GLY A 96 -5.12 7.91 3.46
N ALA A 97 -5.34 6.67 3.01
CA ALA A 97 -4.54 6.07 1.95
C ALA A 97 -4.75 6.77 0.60
N ALA A 98 -5.99 7.14 0.26
CA ALA A 98 -6.29 7.90 -0.96
C ALA A 98 -5.72 9.32 -0.92
N ALA A 99 -5.85 10.03 0.21
CA ALA A 99 -5.27 11.36 0.37
C ALA A 99 -3.74 11.31 0.31
N GLY A 100 -3.12 10.32 0.96
CA GLY A 100 -1.67 10.11 0.93
C GLY A 100 -1.14 9.82 -0.48
N SER A 101 -1.84 9.00 -1.28
CA SER A 101 -1.41 8.71 -2.65
C SER A 101 -1.51 9.93 -3.58
N ILE A 102 -2.56 10.75 -3.42
CA ILE A 102 -2.73 12.00 -4.14
C ILE A 102 -1.64 13.00 -3.73
N ALA A 103 -1.42 13.19 -2.43
CA ALA A 103 -0.41 14.11 -1.91
C ALA A 103 1.01 13.72 -2.34
N ALA A 104 1.37 12.43 -2.22
CA ALA A 104 2.66 11.92 -2.67
C ALA A 104 2.87 12.13 -4.18
N SER A 105 1.82 11.92 -4.99
CA SER A 105 1.85 12.19 -6.43
C SER A 105 2.03 13.68 -6.73
N ALA A 106 1.36 14.57 -5.98
CA ALA A 106 1.48 16.02 -6.14
C ALA A 106 2.86 16.56 -5.72
N VAL A 107 3.44 16.02 -4.65
CA VAL A 107 4.79 16.37 -4.20
C VAL A 107 5.84 15.90 -5.22
N ALA A 108 5.69 14.68 -5.74
CA ALA A 108 6.59 14.18 -6.79
C ALA A 108 6.53 15.00 -8.09
N LEU A 109 5.43 15.71 -8.35
CA LEU A 109 5.24 16.62 -9.49
C LEU A 109 5.87 18.00 -9.29
N SER A 110 5.89 18.50 -8.06
CA SER A 110 6.23 19.90 -7.77
C SER A 110 7.72 20.12 -7.52
N ASP A 111 8.46 19.10 -7.09
CA ASP A 111 9.87 19.26 -6.72
C ASP A 111 10.77 18.12 -7.28
N PRO A 112 11.65 18.43 -8.25
CA PRO A 112 12.59 17.45 -8.81
C PRO A 112 13.66 16.98 -7.80
N VAL A 113 13.97 17.78 -6.77
CA VAL A 113 14.90 17.41 -5.70
C VAL A 113 14.26 16.34 -4.81
N VAL A 114 12.96 16.45 -4.54
CA VAL A 114 12.22 15.42 -3.81
C VAL A 114 12.10 14.15 -4.65
N ALA A 115 11.90 14.27 -5.96
CA ALA A 115 11.88 13.11 -6.85
C ALA A 115 13.21 12.32 -6.83
N ALA A 116 14.35 13.01 -6.72
CA ALA A 116 15.66 12.36 -6.58
C ALA A 116 15.83 11.60 -5.24
N ARG A 117 15.13 12.04 -4.18
CA ARG A 117 15.16 11.42 -2.85
C ARG A 117 14.12 10.31 -2.64
N LEU A 118 13.20 10.10 -3.60
CA LEU A 118 12.20 9.02 -3.55
C LEU A 118 12.78 7.64 -3.20
N PRO A 119 13.94 7.21 -3.74
CA PRO A 119 14.53 5.92 -3.37
C PRO A 119 14.91 5.84 -1.89
N GLN A 120 15.45 6.93 -1.33
CA GLN A 120 15.85 7.00 0.08
C GLN A 120 14.63 7.00 0.98
N VAL A 121 13.61 7.81 0.67
CA VAL A 121 12.35 7.86 1.41
C VAL A 121 11.67 6.50 1.39
N ARG A 122 11.66 5.81 0.23
CA ARG A 122 11.11 4.46 0.10
C ARG A 122 11.87 3.45 0.96
N GLN A 123 13.20 3.50 0.98
CA GLN A 123 14.01 2.59 1.80
C GLN A 123 13.76 2.82 3.29
N ILE A 124 13.77 4.08 3.74
CA ILE A 124 13.50 4.42 5.15
C ILE A 124 12.10 3.97 5.56
N ALA A 125 11.08 4.29 4.75
CA ALA A 125 9.72 3.81 4.98
C ALA A 125 9.66 2.28 5.01
N GLY A 126 10.35 1.62 4.08
CA GLY A 126 10.45 0.17 4.01
C GLY A 126 11.03 -0.45 5.28
N THR A 127 12.12 0.10 5.82
CA THR A 127 12.73 -0.36 7.06
C THR A 127 11.80 -0.18 8.25
N ILE A 128 11.11 0.96 8.35
CA ILE A 128 10.13 1.23 9.42
C ILE A 128 8.98 0.24 9.34
N LEU A 129 8.40 0.04 8.15
CA LEU A 129 7.31 -0.91 7.94
C LEU A 129 7.74 -2.34 8.28
N LEU A 130 8.93 -2.75 7.87
CA LEU A 130 9.46 -4.08 8.14
C LEU A 130 9.64 -4.30 9.65
N GLY A 131 10.22 -3.33 10.36
CA GLY A 131 10.38 -3.37 11.82
C GLY A 131 9.03 -3.45 12.54
N ALA A 132 8.10 -2.57 12.19
CA ALA A 132 6.75 -2.56 12.76
C ALA A 132 6.01 -3.89 12.47
N GLY A 133 6.12 -4.41 11.25
CA GLY A 133 5.50 -5.67 10.85
C GLY A 133 6.01 -6.88 11.64
N ILE A 134 7.32 -6.97 11.87
CA ILE A 134 7.91 -8.02 12.69
C ILE A 134 7.38 -7.95 14.12
N VAL A 135 7.36 -6.76 14.73
CA VAL A 135 6.86 -6.56 16.10
C VAL A 135 5.38 -6.96 16.20
N VAL A 136 4.55 -6.53 15.25
CA VAL A 136 3.11 -6.86 15.22
C VAL A 136 2.89 -8.35 15.00
N ALA A 137 3.61 -8.98 14.05
CA ALA A 137 3.47 -10.40 13.77
C ALA A 137 3.91 -11.28 14.96
N LEU A 138 5.03 -10.96 15.61
CA LEU A 138 5.49 -11.68 16.80
C LEU A 138 4.55 -11.48 18.00
N GLY A 139 4.01 -10.27 18.16
CA GLY A 139 2.99 -9.99 19.17
C GLY A 139 1.72 -10.82 18.94
N ALA A 140 1.25 -10.92 17.68
CA ALA A 140 0.10 -11.72 17.32
C ALA A 140 0.31 -13.21 17.60
N VAL A 141 1.48 -13.76 17.29
CA VAL A 141 1.81 -15.18 17.56
C VAL A 141 1.90 -15.48 19.05
N ARG A 142 2.36 -14.53 19.88
CA ARG A 142 2.38 -14.68 21.34
C ARG A 142 1.00 -14.62 22.01
N LEU A 143 -0.01 -14.12 21.29
CA LEU A 143 -1.40 -14.02 21.76
C LEU A 143 -2.26 -15.24 21.39
N ILE A 144 -1.71 -16.19 20.62
CA ILE A 144 -2.31 -17.48 20.24
C ILE A 144 -1.77 -18.56 21.18
#